data_AF-A0A535HI30-F1
#
_entry.id   AF-A0A535HI30-F1
#
_cell.length_a   1.000
_cell.length_b   1.000
_cell.length_c   1.000
_cell.angle_alpha   90.00
_cell.angle_beta   90.00
_cell.angle_gamma   90.00
#
_symmetry.space_group_name_H-M   'P 1'
#
loop_
_entity.id
_entity.type
_entity.pdbx_description
1 polymer ?
#
loop_
_entity_poly.entity_id
_entity_poly.type
_entity_poly.pdbx_seq_one_letter_code
_entity_poly.pdbx_strand_id
1 'polypeptide(L)'
;GRDDLRDTITRLQHYQEAGADVLFAPGLSRLEDIRDVVRSVDRPVNVLAVPGCPSVAELAAAGVRRISVGGAFAFAALEALVDAATELRERGTYGYLDRARRGVKAARAAFGA
;
A
#
# COMPACT_ATOMS: atom_id res chain seq x y z
N GLY A 1 13.51 4.61 10.57
CA GLY A 1 12.75 4.84 11.82
C GLY A 1 13.48 4.18 12.97
N ARG A 2 13.04 4.42 14.21
CA ARG A 2 13.46 3.59 15.36
C ARG A 2 12.54 2.36 15.39
N ASP A 3 13.12 1.18 15.51
CA ASP A 3 12.37 -0.07 15.60
C ASP A 3 11.95 -0.33 17.06
N ASP A 4 11.04 0.53 17.54
CA ASP A 4 10.51 0.49 18.89
C ASP A 4 8.98 0.62 18.84
N LEU A 5 8.29 -0.50 19.02
CA LEU A 5 6.83 -0.56 18.99
C LEU A 5 6.21 0.22 20.15
N ARG A 6 6.84 0.23 21.32
CA ARG A 6 6.31 0.94 22.50
C ARG A 6 6.38 2.45 22.28
N ASP A 7 7.51 2.97 21.79
CA ASP A 7 7.62 4.38 21.39
C ASP A 7 6.59 4.74 20.31
N THR A 8 6.40 3.86 19.33
CA THR A 8 5.39 4.04 18.28
C THR A 8 3.99 4.18 18.85
N ILE A 9 3.59 3.28 19.76
CA ILE A 9 2.28 3.33 20.43
C ILE A 9 2.11 4.63 21.23
N THR A 10 3.09 5.01 22.04
CA THR A 10 3.05 6.26 22.82
C THR A 10 2.83 7.47 21.92
N ARG A 11 3.52 7.54 20.78
CA ARG A 11 3.33 8.63 19.82
C ARG A 11 1.95 8.64 19.20
N LEU A 12 1.42 7.47 18.82
CA LEU A 12 0.07 7.36 18.26
C LEU A 12 -1.01 7.78 19.28
N GLN A 13 -0.83 7.45 20.56
CA GLN A 13 -1.69 7.89 21.65
C GLN A 13 -1.68 9.41 21.80
N HIS A 14 -0.51 10.05 21.80
CA HIS A 14 -0.42 11.51 21.82
C HIS A 14 -1.03 12.16 20.57
N TYR A 15 -0.92 11.53 19.40
CA TYR A 15 -1.54 12.05 18.18
C TYR A 15 -3.06 12.01 18.23
N GLN A 16 -3.68 10.97 18.80
CA GLN A 16 -5.14 10.97 18.99
C GLN A 16 -5.60 11.98 20.04
N GLU A 17 -4.82 12.19 21.12
CA GLU A 17 -5.10 13.22 22.13
C GLU A 17 -5.03 14.62 21.52
N ALA A 18 -4.11 14.83 20.57
CA ALA A 18 -4.01 16.06 19.79
C ALA A 18 -5.13 16.24 18.73
N GLY A 19 -6.04 15.26 18.59
CA GLY A 19 -7.21 15.34 17.72
C GLY A 19 -7.09 14.63 16.38
N ALA A 20 -6.11 13.73 16.19
CA ALA A 20 -6.03 12.95 14.95
C ALA A 20 -7.24 12.01 14.78
N ASP A 21 -7.89 12.06 13.61
CA ASP A 21 -9.03 11.21 13.29
C ASP A 21 -8.63 9.77 12.92
N VAL A 22 -7.42 9.59 12.38
CA VAL A 22 -6.88 8.30 11.92
C VAL A 22 -5.40 8.23 12.26
N LEU A 23 -4.97 7.08 12.80
CA LEU A 23 -3.58 6.85 13.19
C LEU A 23 -2.86 6.01 12.14
N PHE A 24 -1.58 6.30 11.96
CA PHE A 24 -0.79 5.65 10.92
C PHE A 24 0.69 5.54 11.33
N ALA A 25 1.16 4.30 11.44
CA ALA A 25 2.57 3.97 11.60
C ALA A 25 3.04 3.14 10.39
N PRO A 26 3.65 3.75 9.36
CA PRO A 26 4.13 3.03 8.20
C PRO A 26 5.29 2.09 8.55
N GLY A 27 5.28 0.87 7.98
CA GLY A 27 6.34 -0.13 8.14
C GLY A 27 5.97 -1.34 8.99
N LEU A 28 4.81 -1.33 9.66
CA LEU A 28 4.32 -2.49 10.40
C LEU A 28 3.82 -3.58 9.44
N SER A 29 4.43 -4.76 9.52
CA SER A 29 4.06 -5.96 8.73
C SER A 29 3.77 -7.20 9.58
N ARG A 30 4.14 -7.22 10.86
CA ARG A 30 3.77 -8.31 11.77
C ARG A 30 2.33 -8.11 12.25
N LEU A 31 1.51 -9.14 12.10
CA LEU A 31 0.08 -9.07 12.45
C LEU A 31 -0.14 -8.84 13.95
N GLU A 32 0.73 -9.35 14.80
CA GLU A 32 0.70 -9.12 16.26
C GLU A 32 0.97 -7.65 16.62
N ASP A 33 2.03 -7.04 16.09
CA ASP A 33 2.34 -5.62 16.31
C ASP A 33 1.18 -4.72 15.84
N ILE A 34 0.56 -5.07 14.70
CA ILE A 34 -0.61 -4.37 14.19
C ILE A 34 -1.79 -4.48 15.17
N ARG A 35 -2.04 -5.66 15.75
CA ARG A 35 -3.10 -5.85 16.76
C ARG A 35 -2.81 -5.06 18.03
N ASP A 36 -1.56 -5.03 18.48
CA ASP A 36 -1.17 -4.26 19.66
C ASP A 36 -1.38 -2.77 19.45
N VAL A 37 -1.02 -2.25 18.27
CA VAL A 37 -1.32 -0.87 17.89
C VAL A 37 -2.83 -0.62 17.86
N VAL A 38 -3.61 -1.44 17.17
CA VAL A 38 -5.08 -1.26 17.09
C VAL A 38 -5.74 -1.27 18.47
N ARG A 39 -5.27 -2.11 19.40
CA ARG A 39 -5.81 -2.19 20.78
C ARG A 39 -5.38 -1.03 21.67
N SER A 40 -4.30 -0.34 21.32
CA SER A 40 -3.71 0.72 22.14
C SER A 40 -4.31 2.12 21.90
N VAL A 41 -5.17 2.28 20.89
CA VAL A 41 -5.75 3.55 20.46
C VAL A 41 -7.27 3.45 20.28
N ASP A 42 -7.99 4.56 20.43
CA ASP A 42 -9.45 4.64 20.36
C ASP A 42 -9.97 5.10 18.98
N ARG A 43 -9.07 5.16 18.00
CA ARG A 43 -9.29 5.78 16.70
C ARG A 43 -8.92 4.80 15.57
N PRO A 44 -9.54 4.93 14.38
CA PRO A 44 -9.21 4.12 13.21
C PRO A 44 -7.70 4.06 12.91
N VAL A 45 -7.19 2.87 12.63
CA VAL A 45 -5.79 2.66 12.22
C VAL A 45 -5.70 2.40 10.72
N ASN A 46 -4.73 3.07 10.08
CA ASN A 46 -4.29 2.82 8.72
C ASN A 46 -3.03 1.95 8.69
N VAL A 47 -3.01 0.91 7.86
CA VAL A 47 -1.81 0.11 7.57
C VAL A 47 -1.38 0.35 6.13
N LEU A 48 -0.08 0.58 5.93
CA LEU A 48 0.53 0.63 4.60
C LEU A 48 0.91 -0.78 4.17
N ALA A 49 0.33 -1.25 3.06
CA ALA A 49 0.70 -2.51 2.44
C ALA A 49 2.17 -2.44 1.96
N VAL A 50 2.98 -3.35 2.48
CA VAL A 50 4.40 -3.54 2.17
C VAL A 50 4.68 -5.03 1.93
N PRO A 51 5.85 -5.42 1.38
CA PRO A 51 6.20 -6.84 1.27
C PRO A 51 6.08 -7.57 2.62
N GLY A 52 5.42 -8.73 2.62
CA GLY A 52 5.15 -9.52 3.83
C GLY A 52 4.02 -8.99 4.72
N CYS A 53 3.27 -7.97 4.29
CA CYS A 53 2.09 -7.49 5.00
C CYS A 53 0.97 -8.56 5.00
N PRO A 54 0.17 -8.68 6.08
CA PRO A 54 -0.95 -9.62 6.13
C PRO A 54 -2.01 -9.30 5.07
N SER A 55 -2.86 -10.28 4.76
CA SER A 55 -3.95 -10.10 3.82
C SER A 55 -4.95 -9.05 4.31
N VAL A 56 -5.72 -8.48 3.37
CA VAL A 56 -6.81 -7.53 3.70
C VAL A 56 -7.78 -8.12 4.72
N ALA A 57 -8.08 -9.41 4.62
CA ALA A 57 -8.98 -10.11 5.55
C ALA A 57 -8.37 -10.22 6.96
N GLU A 58 -7.08 -10.56 7.08
CA GLU A 58 -6.39 -10.62 8.38
C GLU A 58 -6.27 -9.25 9.04
N LEU A 59 -5.97 -8.20 8.25
CA LEU A 59 -5.92 -6.82 8.73
C LEU A 59 -7.29 -6.36 9.21
N ALA A 60 -8.35 -6.64 8.45
CA ALA A 60 -9.73 -6.32 8.84
C ALA A 60 -10.12 -7.04 10.15
N ALA A 61 -9.79 -8.33 10.27
CA ALA A 61 -10.01 -9.12 11.49
C ALA A 61 -9.19 -8.61 12.68
N ALA A 62 -8.02 -8.02 12.45
CA ALA A 62 -7.21 -7.36 13.46
C ALA A 62 -7.75 -5.98 13.88
N GLY A 63 -8.80 -5.47 13.22
CA GLY A 63 -9.44 -4.19 13.53
C GLY A 63 -8.90 -2.99 12.75
N VAL A 64 -8.01 -3.20 11.77
CA VAL A 64 -7.57 -2.16 10.83
C VAL A 64 -8.77 -1.61 10.06
N ARG A 65 -8.80 -0.29 9.83
CA ARG A 65 -9.92 0.40 9.17
C ARG A 65 -9.58 0.97 7.81
N ARG A 66 -8.30 1.23 7.54
CA ARG A 66 -7.82 1.70 6.23
C ARG A 66 -6.56 0.95 5.83
N ILE A 67 -6.46 0.58 4.56
CA ILE A 67 -5.26 -0.01 3.99
C ILE A 67 -4.81 0.90 2.85
N SER A 68 -3.62 1.47 2.95
CA SER A 68 -3.00 2.27 1.91
C SER A 68 -1.95 1.44 1.17
N VAL A 69 -1.64 1.80 -0.08
CA VAL A 69 -0.61 1.12 -0.90
C VAL A 69 0.61 2.00 -1.19
N GLY A 70 0.61 3.24 -0.70
CA GLY A 70 1.68 4.21 -0.96
C GLY A 70 1.94 4.34 -2.46
N GLY A 71 3.21 4.26 -2.86
CA GLY A 71 3.61 4.30 -4.27
C GLY A 71 3.53 2.97 -5.02
N ALA A 72 3.06 1.87 -4.39
CA ALA A 72 3.20 0.52 -4.96
C ALA A 72 2.56 0.39 -6.34
N PHE A 73 1.37 0.95 -6.56
CA PHE A 73 0.72 0.91 -7.88
C PHE A 73 1.47 1.71 -8.95
N ALA A 74 2.09 2.83 -8.58
CA ALA A 74 2.92 3.60 -9.50
C ALA A 74 4.18 2.82 -9.90
N PHE A 75 4.85 2.18 -8.93
CA PHE A 75 6.03 1.36 -9.22
C PHE A 75 5.69 0.08 -10.01
N ALA A 76 4.52 -0.52 -9.78
CA ALA A 76 4.04 -1.64 -10.60
C ALA A 76 3.81 -1.22 -12.06
N ALA A 77 3.29 -0.01 -12.30
CA ALA A 77 3.15 0.53 -13.65
C ALA A 77 4.51 0.85 -14.30
N LEU A 78 5.46 1.40 -13.52
CA LEU A 78 6.82 1.68 -13.99
C LEU A 78 7.57 0.40 -14.36
N GLU A 79 7.43 -0.67 -13.59
CA GLU A 79 8.05 -1.96 -13.91
C GLU A 79 7.52 -2.51 -15.24
N ALA A 80 6.20 -2.45 -15.46
CA ALA A 80 5.61 -2.87 -16.73
C ALA A 80 6.07 -2.04 -17.94
N LEU A 81 6.43 -0.76 -17.72
CA LEU A 81 7.04 0.11 -18.72
C LEU A 81 8.51 -0.27 -18.96
N VAL A 82 9.27 -0.54 -17.91
CA VAL A 82 10.67 -0.99 -18.01
C VAL A 82 10.75 -2.30 -18.78
N ASP A 83 9.85 -3.25 -18.54
CA ASP A 83 9.73 -4.49 -19.32
C ASP A 83 9.55 -4.21 -20.81
N ALA A 84 8.60 -3.33 -21.16
CA ALA A 84 8.31 -2.98 -22.54
C ALA A 84 9.50 -2.29 -23.23
N ALA A 85 10.15 -1.37 -22.53
CA ALA A 85 11.33 -0.66 -23.03
C ALA A 85 12.53 -1.62 -23.19
N THR A 86 12.69 -2.56 -22.27
CA THR A 86 13.74 -3.58 -22.30
C THR A 86 13.53 -4.52 -23.47
N GLU A 87 12.30 -4.99 -23.72
CA GLU A 87 11.95 -5.78 -24.90
C GLU A 87 12.35 -5.06 -26.20
N LEU A 88 11.89 -3.81 -26.35
CA LEU A 88 12.15 -3.03 -27.55
C LEU A 88 13.65 -2.81 -27.77
N ARG A 89 14.39 -2.48 -26.70
CA ARG A 89 15.83 -2.20 -26.76
C ARG A 89 16.66 -3.44 -27.05
N GLU A 90 16.36 -4.56 -26.39
CA GLU A 90 17.24 -5.73 -26.39
C GLU A 90 16.86 -6.76 -27.45
N ARG A 91 15.56 -6.88 -27.78
CA ARG A 91 15.05 -7.88 -28.72
C ARG A 91 14.51 -7.25 -30.01
N GLY A 92 14.17 -5.97 -30.00
CA GLY A 92 13.57 -5.30 -31.15
C GLY A 92 12.16 -5.82 -31.46
N THR A 93 11.47 -6.39 -30.49
CA THR A 93 10.11 -6.94 -30.66
C THR A 93 9.05 -6.04 -30.01
N TYR A 94 7.79 -6.26 -30.37
CA TYR A 94 6.66 -5.38 -30.05
C TYR A 94 5.55 -6.05 -29.23
N GLY A 95 5.86 -7.12 -28.48
CA GLY A 95 4.91 -7.84 -27.64
C GLY A 95 4.20 -6.94 -26.64
N TYR A 96 4.88 -5.91 -26.14
CA TYR A 96 4.28 -4.87 -25.30
C TYR A 96 3.04 -4.17 -25.91
N LEU A 97 2.84 -4.19 -27.24
CA LEU A 97 1.65 -3.61 -27.87
C LEU A 97 0.35 -4.30 -27.45
N ASP A 98 0.38 -5.57 -27.07
CA ASP A 98 -0.80 -6.26 -26.53
C ASP A 98 -1.17 -5.75 -25.15
N ARG A 99 -0.16 -5.47 -24.29
CA ARG A 99 -0.36 -4.82 -22.99
C ARG A 99 -0.91 -3.39 -23.20
N ALA A 100 -0.34 -2.63 -24.13
CA ALA A 100 -0.80 -1.29 -24.48
C ALA A 100 -2.27 -1.30 -24.96
N ARG A 101 -2.65 -2.23 -25.84
CA ARG A 101 -4.04 -2.37 -26.33
C ARG A 101 -5.03 -2.61 -25.18
N ARG A 102 -4.69 -3.47 -24.23
CA ARG A 102 -5.52 -3.70 -23.02
C ARG A 102 -5.62 -2.44 -22.16
N GLY A 103 -4.50 -1.73 -21.97
CA GLY A 103 -4.45 -0.46 -21.25
C GLY A 103 -5.35 0.61 -21.88
N VAL A 104 -5.27 0.80 -23.20
CA VAL A 104 -6.14 1.74 -23.93
C VAL A 104 -7.62 1.37 -23.77
N LYS A 105 -7.96 0.09 -23.89
CA LYS A 105 -9.35 -0.38 -23.69
C LYS A 105 -9.85 -0.05 -22.29
N ALA A 106 -9.04 -0.33 -21.25
CA ALA A 106 -9.39 -0.02 -19.87
C ALA A 106 -9.54 1.49 -19.63
N ALA A 107 -8.62 2.30 -20.16
CA ALA A 107 -8.67 3.75 -20.03
C ALA A 107 -9.92 4.35 -20.72
N ARG A 108 -10.24 3.92 -21.94
CA ARG A 108 -11.47 4.35 -22.63
C ARG A 108 -12.73 3.99 -21.86
N ALA A 109 -12.81 2.75 -21.35
CA ALA A 109 -13.94 2.32 -20.54
C ALA A 109 -14.10 3.13 -19.24
N ALA A 110 -12.99 3.53 -18.62
CA ALA A 110 -13.01 4.31 -17.38
C ALA A 110 -13.31 5.81 -17.59
N PHE A 111 -12.85 6.39 -18.70
CA PHE A 111 -12.89 7.84 -18.91
C PHE A 111 -13.86 8.30 -20.02
N GLY A 112 -14.59 7.38 -20.66
CA GLY A 112 -15.67 7.72 -21.60
C GLY A 112 -15.22 8.35 -22.92
N ALA A 113 -14.05 7.97 -23.43
CA ALA A 113 -13.52 8.44 -24.72
C ALA A 113 -13.79 7.46 -25.86
#